data_AF-A0A2S0M4C1-F1
#
_entry.id   AF-A0A2S0M4C1-F1
#
_cell.length_a   1.000
_cell.length_b   1.000
_cell.length_c   1.000
_cell.angle_alpha   90.00
_cell.angle_beta   90.00
_cell.angle_gamma   90.00
#
_symmetry.space_group_name_H-M   'P 1'
#
loop_
_entity.id
_entity.type
_entity.pdbx_description
1 polymer ?
#
loop_
_entity_poly.entity_id
_entity_poly.type
_entity_poly.pdbx_seq_one_letter_code
_entity_poly.pdbx_strand_id
1 'polypeptide(L)'
;MVRSTFPALSYDDYKSTFTGKIDVGIILTMNADQNYYDEHYKPRMEEYFWPFHFLNGKTEILASCDTLQVPDYSRYRMASWDETKKKAHHAEQFPKDLQAAFDLGKRLASQQ
;
A
#
# COMPACT_ATOMS: atom_id res chain seq x y z
N MET A 1 11.10 8.33 2.99
CA MET A 1 10.54 9.68 3.22
C MET A 1 9.74 10.10 2.01
N VAL A 2 8.47 10.46 2.21
CA VAL A 2 7.58 10.90 1.12
C VAL A 2 7.72 12.41 0.93
N ARG A 3 8.22 12.84 -0.24
CA ARG A 3 8.52 14.25 -0.53
C ARG A 3 7.29 15.18 -0.44
N SER A 4 6.09 14.68 -0.69
CA SER A 4 4.86 15.48 -0.72
C SER A 4 4.46 16.08 0.62
N THR A 5 4.97 15.55 1.74
CA THR A 5 4.65 16.04 3.09
C THR A 5 5.65 17.08 3.58
N PHE A 6 6.76 17.29 2.86
CA PHE A 6 7.83 18.20 3.24
C PHE A 6 7.37 19.66 3.41
N PRO A 7 6.50 20.22 2.55
CA PRO A 7 6.00 21.59 2.76
C PRO A 7 5.17 21.75 4.03
N ALA A 8 4.59 20.66 4.54
CA ALA A 8 3.81 20.65 5.77
C ALA A 8 4.68 20.44 7.02
N LEU A 9 5.95 20.03 6.92
CA LEU A 9 6.81 19.80 8.06
C LEU A 9 7.52 21.08 8.50
N SER A 10 7.31 21.49 9.76
CA SER A 10 8.12 22.51 10.45
C SER A 10 9.37 21.87 11.06
N TYR A 11 10.57 22.40 10.78
CA TYR A 11 11.79 21.98 11.48
C TYR A 11 12.03 22.71 12.81
N ASP A 12 11.25 23.75 13.10
CA ASP A 12 11.34 24.50 14.35
C ASP A 12 10.79 23.67 15.52
N ASP A 13 9.70 22.93 15.29
CA ASP A 13 9.01 22.16 16.32
C ASP A 13 8.49 20.78 15.86
N TYR A 14 8.82 20.34 14.65
CA TYR A 14 8.40 19.06 14.07
C TYR A 14 6.88 18.87 14.05
N LYS A 15 6.13 19.96 13.90
CA LYS A 15 4.67 19.95 13.70
C LYS A 15 4.27 20.26 12.26
N SER A 16 2.97 20.09 11.99
CA SER A 16 2.41 20.47 10.71
C SER A 16 2.23 21.99 10.58
N THR A 17 2.74 22.58 9.50
CA THR A 17 2.42 23.94 9.03
C THR A 17 1.15 23.98 8.19
N PHE A 18 0.66 22.80 7.75
CA PHE A 18 -0.56 22.66 6.98
C PHE A 18 -1.77 22.68 7.92
N THR A 19 -2.75 23.54 7.65
CA THR A 19 -3.94 23.71 8.49
C THR A 19 -5.13 22.85 8.04
N GLY A 20 -5.07 22.30 6.83
CA GLY A 20 -6.11 21.42 6.29
C GLY A 20 -5.99 20.00 6.83
N LYS A 21 -6.91 19.15 6.36
CA LYS A 21 -6.92 17.71 6.60
C LYS A 21 -6.93 16.98 5.26
N ILE A 22 -6.00 16.05 5.06
CA ILE A 22 -5.99 15.16 3.89
C ILE A 22 -5.85 13.73 4.41
N ASP A 23 -6.89 12.92 4.21
CA ASP A 23 -6.80 11.48 4.41
C ASP A 23 -6.09 10.84 3.21
N VAL A 24 -5.22 9.86 3.47
CA VAL A 24 -4.33 9.25 2.47
C VAL A 24 -4.57 7.74 2.46
N GLY A 25 -4.90 7.20 1.27
CA GLY A 25 -4.89 5.78 1.01
C GLY A 25 -3.66 5.37 0.21
N ILE A 26 -2.99 4.30 0.63
CA ILE A 26 -1.85 3.71 -0.08
C ILE A 26 -2.23 2.28 -0.46
N ILE A 27 -2.05 1.94 -1.73
CA ILE A 27 -2.20 0.56 -2.22
C ILE A 27 -0.82 0.05 -2.59
N LEU A 28 -0.39 -1.02 -1.91
CA LEU A 28 0.87 -1.71 -2.18
C LEU A 28 0.56 -3.05 -2.83
N THR A 29 1.07 -3.27 -4.04
CA THR A 29 1.01 -4.57 -4.70
C THR A 29 2.38 -5.24 -4.65
N MET A 30 2.44 -6.51 -4.29
CA MET A 30 3.71 -7.23 -4.21
C MET A 30 3.56 -8.71 -4.54
N ASN A 31 4.68 -9.33 -4.91
CA ASN A 31 4.76 -10.78 -5.13
C ASN A 31 5.00 -11.57 -3.85
N ALA A 32 5.48 -10.92 -2.78
CA ALA A 32 5.63 -11.55 -1.48
C ALA A 32 4.26 -11.97 -0.92
N ASP A 33 4.20 -13.11 -0.25
CA ASP A 33 2.99 -13.54 0.44
C ASP A 33 2.72 -12.70 1.69
N GLN A 34 1.54 -12.93 2.28
CA GLN A 34 1.07 -12.17 3.43
C GLN A 34 1.99 -12.30 4.65
N ASN A 35 2.53 -13.50 4.91
CA ASN A 35 3.39 -13.73 6.07
C ASN A 35 4.70 -12.95 5.92
N TYR A 36 5.31 -13.01 4.72
CA TYR A 36 6.51 -12.26 4.43
C TYR A 36 6.28 -10.75 4.53
N TYR A 37 5.13 -10.27 4.05
CA TYR A 37 4.76 -8.86 4.22
C TYR A 37 4.66 -8.48 5.70
N ASP A 38 3.92 -9.25 6.51
CA ASP A 38 3.70 -8.93 7.92
C ASP A 38 5.00 -8.96 8.74
N GLU A 39 5.89 -9.92 8.47
CA GLU A 39 7.16 -10.07 9.19
C GLU A 39 8.24 -9.07 8.76
N HIS A 40 8.28 -8.69 7.48
CA HIS A 40 9.44 -7.96 6.93
C HIS A 40 9.12 -6.60 6.33
N TYR A 41 7.94 -6.40 5.78
CA TYR A 41 7.61 -5.18 5.04
C TYR A 41 6.69 -4.26 5.80
N LYS A 42 5.69 -4.78 6.50
CA LYS A 42 4.68 -3.97 7.18
C LYS A 42 5.29 -2.89 8.10
N PRO A 43 6.22 -3.19 9.03
CA PRO A 43 6.82 -2.16 9.87
C PRO A 43 7.58 -1.09 9.07
N ARG A 44 8.28 -1.51 8.00
CA ARG A 44 9.03 -0.61 7.12
C ARG A 44 8.13 0.27 6.27
N MET A 45 6.99 -0.25 5.82
CA MET A 45 6.01 0.52 5.05
C MET A 45 5.31 1.53 5.95
N GLU A 46 4.91 1.12 7.16
CA GLU A 46 4.37 2.03 8.18
C GLU A 46 5.36 3.16 8.50
N GLU A 47 6.64 2.86 8.68
CA GLU A 47 7.69 3.88 8.87
C GLU A 47 7.87 4.77 7.62
N TYR A 48 7.91 4.17 6.43
CA TYR A 48 8.13 4.91 5.18
C TYR A 48 7.02 5.93 4.91
N PHE A 49 5.77 5.56 5.21
CA PHE A 49 4.57 6.37 5.00
C PHE A 49 4.15 7.19 6.22
N TRP A 50 4.78 7.00 7.38
CA TRP A 50 4.58 7.81 8.58
C TRP A 50 4.51 9.32 8.31
N PRO A 51 5.35 9.94 7.44
CA PRO A 51 5.30 11.37 7.19
C PRO A 51 3.95 11.92 6.72
N PHE A 52 3.00 11.09 6.26
CA PHE A 52 1.65 11.55 5.96
C PHE A 52 0.87 12.06 7.17
N HIS A 53 1.32 11.79 8.40
CA HIS A 53 0.73 12.38 9.60
C HIS A 53 0.79 13.92 9.59
N PHE A 54 1.74 14.53 8.87
CA PHE A 54 1.82 15.99 8.71
C PHE A 54 0.64 16.57 7.91
N LEU A 55 -0.20 15.75 7.29
CA LEU A 55 -1.39 16.20 6.57
C LEU A 55 -2.66 16.22 7.45
N ASN A 56 -2.52 15.99 8.76
CA ASN A 56 -3.58 16.00 9.78
C ASN A 56 -4.76 15.04 9.51
N GLY A 57 -4.62 14.13 8.54
CA GLY A 57 -5.60 13.11 8.22
C GLY A 57 -5.17 11.70 8.64
N LYS A 58 -6.01 10.73 8.29
CA LYS A 58 -5.75 9.30 8.48
C LYS A 58 -4.95 8.77 7.31
N THR A 59 -4.02 7.86 7.60
CA THR A 59 -3.31 7.09 6.57
C THR A 59 -3.75 5.63 6.67
N GLU A 60 -4.29 5.08 5.58
CA GLU A 60 -4.67 3.66 5.46
C GLU A 60 -3.76 2.99 4.42
N ILE A 61 -3.14 1.87 4.78
CA ILE A 61 -2.32 1.06 3.87
C ILE A 61 -3.09 -0.23 3.56
N LEU A 62 -3.36 -0.45 2.27
CA LEU A 62 -3.89 -1.71 1.73
C LEU A 62 -2.76 -2.47 1.03
N ALA A 63 -2.41 -3.65 1.54
CA ALA A 63 -1.43 -4.53 0.92
C ALA A 63 -2.14 -5.64 0.13
N SER A 64 -1.88 -5.72 -1.18
CA SER A 64 -2.26 -6.83 -2.05
C SER A 64 -1.02 -7.71 -2.26
N CYS A 65 -1.03 -8.86 -1.59
CA CYS A 65 0.08 -9.80 -1.50
C CYS A 65 -0.09 -10.96 -2.49
N ASP A 66 1.02 -11.66 -2.75
CA ASP A 66 1.11 -12.83 -3.62
C ASP A 66 0.60 -12.59 -5.06
N THR A 67 0.71 -11.35 -5.56
CA THR A 67 0.18 -10.96 -6.88
C THR A 67 0.82 -11.72 -8.04
N LEU A 68 0.02 -11.91 -9.11
CA LEU A 68 0.46 -12.43 -10.39
C LEU A 68 1.17 -11.33 -11.19
N GLN A 69 2.51 -11.37 -11.26
CA GLN A 69 3.30 -10.29 -11.88
C GLN A 69 3.31 -10.34 -13.41
N VAL A 70 3.22 -11.54 -13.98
CA VAL A 70 3.23 -11.76 -15.44
C VAL A 70 2.20 -12.85 -15.79
N PRO A 71 1.59 -12.78 -16.99
CA PRO A 71 0.57 -13.75 -17.39
C PRO A 71 1.12 -15.15 -17.72
N ASP A 72 2.41 -15.23 -18.06
CA ASP A 72 3.11 -16.46 -18.46
C ASP A 72 4.53 -16.42 -17.91
N TYR A 73 4.80 -17.23 -16.89
CA TYR A 73 6.09 -17.25 -16.20
C TYR A 73 7.17 -17.99 -17.00
N SER A 74 6.80 -18.84 -17.97
CA SER A 74 7.76 -19.57 -18.81
C SER A 74 8.65 -18.63 -19.63
N ARG A 75 8.18 -17.40 -19.87
CA ARG A 75 8.87 -16.34 -20.59
C ARG A 75 9.90 -15.56 -19.75
N TYR A 76 9.95 -15.79 -18.43
CA TYR A 76 10.75 -15.02 -17.50
C TYR A 76 11.60 -15.89 -16.57
N ARG A 77 12.70 -15.35 -16.04
CA ARG A 77 13.55 -16.02 -15.06
C ARG A 77 13.04 -15.77 -13.64
N MET A 78 11.87 -16.35 -13.35
CA MET A 78 11.12 -16.13 -12.10
C MET A 78 10.80 -17.43 -11.37
N ALA A 79 11.70 -18.42 -11.45
CA ALA A 79 11.49 -19.76 -10.92
C ALA A 79 11.35 -19.84 -9.38
N SER A 80 11.60 -18.75 -8.66
CA SER A 80 11.27 -18.62 -7.23
C SER A 80 9.76 -18.71 -6.96
N TRP A 81 8.92 -18.55 -7.99
CA TRP A 81 7.46 -18.55 -7.87
C TRP A 81 6.84 -19.71 -8.66
N ASP A 82 5.81 -20.32 -8.09
CA ASP A 82 4.98 -21.32 -8.75
C ASP A 82 3.85 -20.63 -9.50
N GLU A 83 3.92 -20.66 -10.84
CA GLU A 83 2.93 -20.04 -11.72
C GLU A 83 1.51 -20.55 -11.47
N THR A 84 1.34 -21.85 -11.20
CA THR A 84 0.01 -22.44 -11.00
C THR A 84 -0.60 -21.90 -9.73
N LYS A 85 0.19 -21.82 -8.65
CA LYS A 85 -0.26 -21.23 -7.38
C LYS A 85 -0.58 -19.75 -7.51
N LYS A 86 0.29 -18.99 -8.19
CA LYS A 86 0.07 -17.55 -8.45
C LYS A 86 -1.23 -17.29 -9.22
N LYS A 87 -1.51 -18.11 -10.24
CA LYS A 87 -2.75 -18.01 -11.02
C LYS A 87 -3.99 -18.36 -10.18
N ALA A 88 -3.91 -19.40 -9.35
CA ALA A 88 -4.99 -19.77 -8.44
C ALA A 88 -5.26 -18.67 -7.39
N HIS A 89 -4.21 -18.17 -6.72
CA HIS A 89 -4.33 -17.07 -5.77
C HIS A 89 -4.92 -15.82 -6.42
N HIS A 90 -4.45 -15.46 -7.62
CA HIS A 90 -5.02 -14.34 -8.37
C HIS A 90 -6.52 -14.53 -8.66
N ALA A 91 -6.96 -15.72 -9.08
CA ALA A 91 -8.37 -15.96 -9.35
C ALA A 91 -9.27 -15.82 -8.10
N GLU A 92 -8.76 -16.18 -6.92
CA GLU A 92 -9.53 -16.19 -5.67
C GLU A 92 -9.42 -14.90 -4.85
N GLN A 93 -8.24 -14.29 -4.80
CA GLN A 93 -7.93 -13.16 -3.93
C GLN A 93 -8.03 -11.82 -4.65
N PHE A 94 -7.64 -11.73 -5.92
CA PHE A 94 -7.62 -10.45 -6.63
C PHE A 94 -8.98 -9.73 -6.70
N PRO A 95 -10.12 -10.43 -6.92
CA PRO A 95 -11.43 -9.78 -6.85
C PRO A 95 -11.73 -9.17 -5.47
N LYS A 96 -11.24 -9.78 -4.39
CA LYS A 96 -11.40 -9.27 -3.02
C LYS A 96 -10.51 -8.06 -2.78
N ASP A 97 -9.27 -8.08 -3.27
CA ASP A 97 -8.35 -6.96 -3.19
C ASP A 97 -8.88 -5.74 -3.97
N LEU A 98 -9.48 -5.96 -5.14
CA LEU A 98 -10.17 -4.92 -5.91
C LEU A 98 -11.34 -4.32 -5.13
N GLN A 99 -12.17 -5.16 -4.47
CA GLN A 99 -13.26 -4.67 -3.64
C GLN A 99 -12.74 -3.87 -2.44
N ALA A 100 -11.68 -4.33 -1.78
CA ALA A 100 -11.05 -3.62 -0.66
C ALA A 100 -10.47 -2.26 -1.08
N ALA A 101 -9.85 -2.19 -2.26
CA ALA A 101 -9.35 -0.95 -2.86
C ALA A 101 -10.49 0.02 -3.21
N PHE A 102 -11.58 -0.50 -3.76
CA PHE A 102 -12.79 0.29 -4.04
C PHE A 102 -13.39 0.86 -2.74
N ASP A 103 -13.53 0.03 -1.70
CA ASP A 103 -14.08 0.44 -0.41
C ASP A 103 -13.19 1.46 0.30
N LEU A 104 -11.86 1.33 0.17
CA LEU A 104 -10.91 2.36 0.61
C LEU A 104 -11.18 3.69 -0.10
N GLY A 105 -11.27 3.69 -1.42
CA GLY A 105 -11.61 4.88 -2.20
C GLY A 105 -12.94 5.51 -1.78
N LYS A 106 -13.97 4.68 -1.55
CA LYS A 106 -15.28 5.14 -1.06
C LYS A 106 -15.18 5.83 0.29
N ARG A 107 -14.42 5.28 1.25
CA ARG A 107 -14.20 5.91 2.55
C ARG A 107 -13.53 7.27 2.41
N LEU A 108 -12.46 7.36 1.62
CA LEU A 108 -11.72 8.61 1.39
C LEU A 108 -12.59 9.69 0.72
N ALA A 109 -13.41 9.31 -0.27
CA ALA A 109 -14.31 10.24 -0.94
C ALA A 109 -15.47 10.71 -0.05
N SER A 110 -15.90 9.89 0.91
CA SER A 110 -17.01 10.20 1.82
C SER A 110 -16.63 11.10 3.00
N GLN A 111 -15.34 11.37 3.23
CA GLN A 111 -14.84 12.19 4.35
C GLN A 111 -14.43 13.62 3.94
N GLN A 112 -14.92 14.11 2.80
CA GLN A 112 -14.81 15.51 2.40
C GLN A 112 -15.86 16.39 3.06
#